data_AF-A0A0G1YPU6-F1
#
_entry.id   AF-A0A0G1YPU6-F1
#
_cell.length_a   1.000
_cell.length_b   1.000
_cell.length_c   1.000
_cell.angle_alpha   90.00
_cell.angle_beta   90.00
_cell.angle_gamma   90.00
#
_symmetry.space_group_name_H-M   'P 1'
#
loop_
_entity.id
_entity.type
_entity.pdbx_description
1 polymer ?
#
loop_
_entity_poly.entity_id
_entity_poly.type
_entity_poly.pdbx_seq_one_letter_code
_entity_poly.pdbx_strand_id
1 'polypeptide(L)'
;MENNTMKRVVASLLQLILLCSPVLAVAKTPNDPLYSELWYLDQIHAPEAWDRATGDDREVVVAVLDTGVYVDHPDLKDRLWVNADEKPGDGIDNDGNGYIDDVNGWDFVDQDATVEPVIREAYDPTATTHGTLVAGIIGAAGNNGTGITGVSWNVKIMPIRILDALGSGTEAQARMGIEYAMDNGADIINFSLVGNGVNDHFRRVVR
;
A
#
# COMPACT_ATOMS: atom_id res chain seq x y z
N MET A 1 -33.09 31.00 51.07
CA MET A 1 -32.94 29.62 50.52
C MET A 1 -33.18 29.53 49.01
N GLU A 2 -33.22 30.66 48.27
CA GLU A 2 -33.65 30.70 46.87
C GLU A 2 -32.53 30.51 45.82
N ASN A 3 -31.27 30.44 46.24
CA ASN A 3 -30.12 30.58 45.32
C ASN A 3 -29.52 29.24 44.83
N ASN A 4 -29.93 28.09 45.40
CA ASN A 4 -29.37 26.79 45.02
C ASN A 4 -30.19 26.07 43.93
N THR A 5 -31.50 26.30 43.87
CA THR A 5 -32.38 25.67 42.87
C THR A 5 -32.13 26.26 41.48
N MET A 6 -31.97 27.58 41.38
CA MET A 6 -31.70 28.26 40.11
C MET A 6 -30.32 27.93 39.53
N LYS A 7 -29.29 27.79 40.37
CA LYS A 7 -27.94 27.34 39.94
C LYS A 7 -27.93 25.91 39.41
N ARG A 8 -28.74 25.01 39.98
CA ARG A 8 -28.87 23.62 39.51
C ARG A 8 -29.59 23.54 38.16
N VAL A 9 -30.65 24.33 37.95
CA VAL A 9 -31.37 24.36 36.68
C VAL A 9 -30.50 24.93 35.55
N VAL A 10 -29.73 25.99 35.81
CA VAL A 10 -28.81 26.58 34.83
C VAL A 10 -27.63 25.65 34.52
N ALA A 11 -27.08 24.95 35.52
CA ALA A 11 -26.01 23.96 35.31
C ALA A 11 -26.48 22.74 34.50
N SER A 12 -27.71 22.26 34.74
CA SER A 12 -28.30 21.17 33.97
C SER A 12 -28.69 21.57 32.55
N LEU A 13 -29.12 22.83 32.31
CA LEU A 13 -29.33 23.34 30.94
C LEU A 13 -28.02 23.48 30.16
N LEU A 14 -26.93 23.93 30.80
CA LEU A 14 -25.61 24.02 30.15
C LEU A 14 -25.04 22.65 29.77
N GLN A 15 -25.21 21.63 30.63
CA GLN A 15 -24.82 20.25 30.32
C GLN A 15 -25.66 19.65 29.19
N LEU A 16 -26.95 20.01 29.08
CA LEU A 16 -27.83 19.52 28.03
C LEU A 16 -27.54 20.17 26.65
N ILE A 17 -27.09 21.44 26.62
CA ILE A 17 -26.67 22.13 25.39
C ILE A 17 -25.31 21.59 24.87
N LEU A 18 -24.42 21.16 25.76
CA LEU A 18 -23.17 20.47 25.40
C LEU A 18 -23.39 19.04 24.89
N LEU A 19 -24.50 18.38 25.24
CA LEU A 19 -24.84 17.02 24.79
C LEU A 19 -25.51 16.96 23.42
N CYS A 20 -25.97 18.10 22.88
CA CYS A 20 -26.70 18.18 21.62
C CYS A 20 -26.06 19.14 20.61
N SER A 21 -24.78 19.46 20.78
CA SER A 21 -24.00 20.03 19.68
C SER A 21 -23.79 18.91 18.67
N PRO A 22 -24.16 19.07 17.39
CA PRO A 22 -23.71 18.12 16.38
C PRO A 22 -22.19 18.11 16.48
N VAL A 23 -21.61 16.96 16.83
CA VAL A 23 -20.20 16.74 16.57
C VAL A 23 -20.10 16.90 15.06
N LEU A 24 -19.52 18.00 14.59
CA LEU A 24 -19.06 18.04 13.22
C LEU A 24 -18.04 16.91 13.12
N ALA A 25 -18.45 15.79 12.53
CA ALA A 25 -17.50 14.88 11.92
C ALA A 25 -16.92 15.68 10.76
N VAL A 26 -15.74 16.26 10.99
CA VAL A 26 -14.92 16.79 9.92
C VAL A 26 -14.40 15.56 9.20
N ALA A 27 -14.73 15.41 7.91
CA ALA A 27 -14.18 14.34 7.08
C ALA A 27 -12.67 14.34 7.27
N LYS A 28 -12.08 13.19 7.59
CA LYS A 28 -10.62 13.04 7.80
C LYS A 28 -9.89 13.30 6.48
N THR A 29 -9.69 14.58 6.19
CA THR A 29 -9.08 15.05 4.95
C THR A 29 -7.56 14.98 5.11
N PRO A 30 -6.84 14.25 4.25
CA PRO A 30 -5.39 14.21 4.29
C PRO A 30 -4.78 15.61 4.11
N ASN A 31 -3.66 15.87 4.77
CA ASN A 31 -2.89 17.11 4.61
C ASN A 31 -1.87 17.06 3.44
N ASP A 32 -1.94 16.01 2.63
CA ASP A 32 -0.98 15.75 1.55
C ASP A 32 -1.16 16.76 0.39
N PRO A 33 -0.08 17.40 -0.09
CA PRO A 33 -0.17 18.54 -1.00
C PRO A 33 -0.90 18.27 -2.32
N LEU A 34 -0.85 17.03 -2.81
CA LEU A 34 -1.46 16.64 -4.10
C LEU A 34 -2.83 15.97 -3.93
N TYR A 35 -3.39 15.89 -2.72
CA TYR A 35 -4.69 15.26 -2.46
C TYR A 35 -5.80 15.79 -3.38
N SER A 36 -5.84 17.10 -3.62
CA SER A 36 -6.87 17.71 -4.49
C SER A 36 -6.79 17.28 -5.96
N GLU A 37 -5.69 16.66 -6.39
CA GLU A 37 -5.52 16.14 -7.75
C GLU A 37 -6.09 14.71 -7.91
N LEU A 38 -6.35 14.02 -6.79
CA LEU A 38 -6.77 12.62 -6.74
C LEU A 38 -8.29 12.47 -6.84
N TRP A 39 -8.87 12.97 -7.94
CA TRP A 39 -10.33 13.02 -8.17
C TRP A 39 -11.06 11.69 -8.00
N TYR A 40 -10.36 10.56 -8.18
CA TYR A 40 -10.94 9.22 -8.07
C TYR A 40 -11.31 8.86 -6.63
N LEU A 41 -10.67 9.48 -5.63
CA LEU A 41 -10.95 9.22 -4.21
C LEU A 41 -12.37 9.63 -3.83
N ASP A 42 -12.84 10.77 -4.35
CA ASP A 42 -14.22 11.21 -4.17
C ASP A 42 -15.20 10.25 -4.85
N GLN A 43 -14.85 9.70 -6.02
CA GLN A 43 -15.73 8.78 -6.76
C GLN A 43 -15.92 7.44 -6.06
N ILE A 44 -14.91 6.97 -5.32
CA ILE A 44 -14.99 5.74 -4.52
C ILE A 44 -15.45 6.00 -3.08
N HIS A 45 -15.82 7.24 -2.75
CA HIS A 45 -16.20 7.67 -1.40
C HIS A 45 -15.12 7.36 -0.34
N ALA A 46 -13.84 7.53 -0.71
CA ALA A 46 -12.73 7.30 0.20
C ALA A 46 -12.75 8.23 1.43
N PRO A 47 -13.06 9.54 1.32
CA PRO A 47 -13.16 10.42 2.48
C PRO A 47 -14.18 9.94 3.52
N GLU A 48 -15.34 9.49 3.08
CA GLU A 48 -16.38 8.94 3.95
C GLU A 48 -15.97 7.60 4.57
N ALA A 49 -15.19 6.79 3.85
CA ALA A 49 -14.60 5.56 4.39
C ALA A 49 -13.54 5.87 5.45
N TRP A 50 -12.72 6.90 5.27
CA TRP A 50 -11.67 7.32 6.19
C TRP A 50 -12.17 7.89 7.52
N ASP A 51 -13.42 8.35 7.56
CA ASP A 51 -14.12 8.66 8.81
C ASP A 51 -14.40 7.41 9.65
N ARG A 52 -14.31 6.22 9.05
CA ARG A 52 -14.44 4.93 9.72
C ARG A 52 -13.09 4.25 9.93
N ALA A 53 -12.28 4.18 8.89
CA ALA A 53 -10.96 3.55 8.92
C ALA A 53 -10.07 4.09 7.79
N THR A 54 -8.81 4.42 8.10
CA THR A 54 -7.79 4.79 7.11
C THR A 54 -6.85 3.63 6.76
N GLY A 55 -7.28 2.41 7.06
CA GLY A 55 -6.46 1.20 7.09
C GLY A 55 -6.88 0.33 8.28
N ASP A 56 -6.28 -0.84 8.40
CA ASP A 56 -6.54 -1.77 9.51
C ASP A 56 -5.57 -1.49 10.68
N ASP A 57 -5.95 -1.87 11.90
CA ASP A 57 -5.08 -1.85 13.08
C ASP A 57 -4.05 -2.99 13.01
N ARG A 58 -4.41 -4.11 12.36
CA ARG A 58 -3.45 -5.16 12.02
C ARG A 58 -2.62 -4.72 10.81
N GLU A 59 -1.43 -5.28 10.69
CA GLU A 59 -0.66 -5.15 9.46
C GLU A 59 -1.37 -5.92 8.33
N VAL A 60 -1.68 -5.22 7.23
CA VAL A 60 -2.18 -5.80 5.97
C VAL A 60 -1.08 -5.68 4.95
N VAL A 61 -0.75 -6.79 4.28
CA VAL A 61 0.30 -6.84 3.26
C VAL A 61 -0.33 -6.97 1.87
N VAL A 62 -0.02 -6.02 0.99
CA VAL A 62 -0.40 -6.03 -0.42
C VAL A 62 0.84 -6.27 -1.26
N ALA A 63 0.91 -7.43 -1.91
CA ALA A 63 1.93 -7.70 -2.91
C ALA A 63 1.63 -6.96 -4.22
N VAL A 64 2.61 -6.24 -4.74
CA VAL A 64 2.52 -5.50 -6.01
C VAL A 64 3.45 -6.18 -7.01
N LEU A 65 2.85 -6.99 -7.89
CA LEU A 65 3.57 -7.73 -8.93
C LEU A 65 3.61 -6.86 -10.19
N ASP A 66 4.75 -6.21 -10.43
CA ASP A 66 4.86 -5.16 -11.46
C ASP A 66 6.32 -4.98 -11.94
N THR A 67 6.68 -3.80 -12.45
CA THR A 67 8.03 -3.41 -12.91
C THR A 67 9.02 -3.07 -11.79
N GLY A 68 8.58 -3.20 -10.53
CA GLY A 68 9.32 -2.81 -9.34
C GLY A 68 8.77 -1.54 -8.70
N VAL A 69 9.24 -1.25 -7.49
CA VAL A 69 8.84 -0.09 -6.68
C VAL A 69 10.09 0.62 -6.18
N TYR A 70 10.17 1.94 -6.33
CA TYR A 70 11.27 2.73 -5.77
C TYR A 70 11.21 2.72 -4.24
N VAL A 71 12.16 2.03 -3.61
CA VAL A 71 12.09 1.72 -2.18
C VAL A 71 12.41 2.93 -1.30
N ASP A 72 13.19 3.86 -1.83
CA ASP A 72 13.54 5.11 -1.13
C ASP A 72 12.54 6.25 -1.36
N HIS A 73 11.42 5.98 -2.04
CA HIS A 73 10.42 7.02 -2.32
C HIS A 73 9.86 7.59 -1.01
N PRO A 74 9.89 8.92 -0.81
CA PRO A 74 9.63 9.55 0.50
C PRO A 74 8.23 9.27 1.03
N ASP A 75 7.28 8.98 0.14
CA ASP A 75 5.88 8.73 0.46
C ASP A 75 5.52 7.23 0.58
N LEU A 76 6.49 6.34 0.33
CA LEU A 76 6.28 4.87 0.29
C LEU A 76 7.27 4.08 1.16
N LYS A 77 8.49 4.57 1.40
CA LYS A 77 9.54 3.82 2.11
C LYS A 77 9.09 3.26 3.47
N ASP A 78 8.30 4.02 4.23
CA ASP A 78 7.79 3.60 5.54
C ASP A 78 6.56 2.67 5.45
N ARG A 79 6.08 2.42 4.22
CA ARG A 79 4.98 1.53 3.86
C ARG A 79 5.48 0.25 3.20
N LEU A 80 6.79 0.07 2.98
CA LEU A 80 7.29 -1.20 2.47
C LEU A 80 7.15 -2.30 3.51
N TRP A 81 6.77 -3.48 3.03
CA TRP A 81 6.91 -4.74 3.73
C TRP A 81 8.39 -5.03 3.93
N VAL A 82 8.69 -5.65 5.07
CA VAL A 82 10.04 -6.04 5.43
C VAL A 82 9.99 -7.52 5.81
N ASN A 83 10.79 -8.34 5.15
CA ASN A 83 11.02 -9.71 5.58
C ASN A 83 11.77 -9.67 6.92
N ALA A 84 11.08 -9.97 8.02
CA ALA A 84 11.64 -9.91 9.36
C ALA A 84 12.63 -11.05 9.65
N ASP A 85 12.60 -12.10 8.83
CA ASP A 85 13.47 -13.28 8.96
C ASP A 85 14.76 -13.14 8.14
N GLU A 86 14.89 -12.06 7.35
CA GLU A 86 16.11 -11.72 6.61
C GLU A 86 17.05 -10.74 7.34
N LYS A 87 18.35 -10.93 7.15
CA LYS A 87 19.37 -9.97 7.60
C LYS A 87 19.92 -9.18 6.41
N PRO A 88 19.66 -7.87 6.34
CA PRO A 88 20.03 -7.10 5.17
C PRO A 88 21.52 -7.15 4.82
N GLY A 89 21.83 -7.70 3.65
CA GLY A 89 23.14 -7.60 3.00
C GLY A 89 24.20 -8.52 3.59
N ASP A 90 23.81 -9.62 4.24
CA ASP A 90 24.76 -10.65 4.66
C ASP A 90 25.04 -11.70 3.57
N GLY A 91 24.30 -11.64 2.45
CA GLY A 91 24.48 -12.52 1.30
C GLY A 91 24.00 -13.94 1.55
N ILE A 92 23.15 -14.13 2.56
CA ILE A 92 22.63 -15.43 2.99
C ILE A 92 21.11 -15.39 2.88
N ASP A 93 20.54 -16.48 2.39
CA ASP A 93 19.12 -16.80 2.55
C ASP A 93 18.89 -17.27 3.99
N ASN A 94 18.42 -16.36 4.84
CA ASN A 94 18.37 -16.53 6.29
C ASN A 94 17.14 -17.31 6.75
N ASP A 95 16.03 -17.19 6.02
CA ASP A 95 14.77 -17.86 6.29
C ASP A 95 14.64 -19.21 5.53
N GLY A 96 15.53 -19.46 4.57
CA GLY A 96 15.60 -20.68 3.77
C GLY A 96 14.50 -20.75 2.70
N ASN A 97 13.92 -19.62 2.31
CA ASN A 97 12.83 -19.54 1.35
C ASN A 97 13.30 -19.64 -0.12
N GLY A 98 14.62 -19.63 -0.35
CA GLY A 98 15.25 -19.72 -1.67
C GLY A 98 15.66 -18.38 -2.28
N TYR A 99 15.50 -17.27 -1.57
CA TYR A 99 15.71 -15.90 -2.05
C TYR A 99 16.68 -15.15 -1.12
N ILE A 100 17.92 -14.95 -1.58
CA ILE A 100 18.99 -14.35 -0.77
C ILE A 100 18.71 -12.86 -0.53
N ASP A 101 18.72 -12.41 0.73
CA ASP A 101 18.56 -11.01 1.13
C ASP A 101 17.25 -10.35 0.61
N ASP A 102 16.14 -11.08 0.49
CA ASP A 102 14.85 -10.59 -0.05
C ASP A 102 14.07 -9.66 0.92
N VAL A 103 14.80 -8.73 1.55
CA VAL A 103 14.35 -7.85 2.64
C VAL A 103 13.07 -7.08 2.34
N ASN A 104 12.86 -6.65 1.09
CA ASN A 104 11.67 -5.90 0.69
C ASN A 104 10.86 -6.60 -0.40
N GLY A 105 11.12 -7.89 -0.63
CA GLY A 105 10.56 -8.66 -1.74
C GLY A 105 11.64 -9.16 -2.69
N TRP A 106 11.21 -9.64 -3.86
CA TRP A 106 12.10 -10.29 -4.82
C TRP A 106 11.93 -9.82 -6.26
N ASP A 107 13.05 -9.84 -7.01
CA ASP A 107 13.08 -9.60 -8.44
C ASP A 107 13.22 -10.90 -9.24
N PHE A 108 12.13 -11.31 -9.89
CA PHE A 108 12.11 -12.46 -10.78
C PHE A 108 12.62 -12.17 -12.20
N VAL A 109 12.86 -10.90 -12.55
CA VAL A 109 13.47 -10.50 -13.83
C VAL A 109 14.96 -10.75 -13.78
N ASP A 110 15.64 -10.19 -12.78
CA ASP A 110 17.10 -10.26 -12.67
C ASP A 110 17.59 -11.31 -11.63
N GLN A 111 16.67 -11.95 -10.91
CA GLN A 111 16.92 -13.01 -9.92
C GLN A 111 17.79 -12.53 -8.74
N ASP A 112 17.43 -11.38 -8.18
CA ASP A 112 18.09 -10.80 -7.02
C ASP A 112 17.10 -10.02 -6.12
N ALA A 113 17.60 -9.43 -5.03
CA ALA A 113 16.81 -8.65 -4.08
C ALA A 113 16.50 -7.20 -4.53
N THR A 114 16.87 -6.82 -5.76
CA THR A 114 16.67 -5.47 -6.28
C THR A 114 15.25 -5.30 -6.80
N VAL A 115 14.31 -5.03 -5.89
CA VAL A 115 12.89 -4.85 -6.24
C VAL A 115 12.56 -3.51 -6.92
N GLU A 116 13.55 -2.66 -7.14
CA GLU A 116 13.40 -1.41 -7.86
C GLU A 116 13.42 -1.61 -9.40
N PRO A 117 12.80 -0.70 -10.17
CA PRO A 117 12.94 -0.70 -11.62
C PRO A 117 14.41 -0.50 -12.06
N VAL A 118 15.02 -1.50 -12.67
CA VAL A 118 16.40 -1.42 -13.20
C VAL A 118 16.40 -0.80 -14.60
N ILE A 119 16.89 0.44 -14.71
CA ILE A 119 17.00 1.17 -15.98
C ILE A 119 18.18 0.65 -16.81
N ARG A 120 17.90 0.28 -18.06
CA ARG A 120 18.90 -0.18 -19.06
C ARG A 120 18.95 0.77 -20.26
N GLU A 121 19.87 0.56 -21.20
CA GLU A 121 20.01 1.41 -22.41
C GLU A 121 18.68 1.56 -23.18
N ALA A 122 17.88 0.50 -23.25
CA ALA A 122 16.50 0.56 -23.71
C ALA A 122 15.55 0.44 -22.50
N TYR A 123 14.69 1.43 -22.33
CA TYR A 123 13.63 1.44 -21.32
C TYR A 123 12.43 2.28 -21.78
N ASP A 124 11.25 1.99 -21.22
CA ASP A 124 10.05 2.81 -21.33
C ASP A 124 9.83 3.53 -19.99
N PRO A 125 9.88 4.88 -19.93
CA PRO A 125 9.64 5.64 -18.70
C PRO A 125 8.29 5.32 -18.03
N THR A 126 7.27 5.01 -18.84
CA THR A 126 5.94 4.64 -18.34
C THR A 126 6.00 3.30 -17.63
N ALA A 127 6.68 2.32 -18.22
CA ALA A 127 6.86 1.02 -17.60
C ALA A 127 7.68 1.13 -16.32
N THR A 128 8.81 1.83 -16.34
CA THR A 128 9.71 1.92 -15.18
C THR A 128 9.11 2.70 -14.00
N THR A 129 8.04 3.45 -14.20
CA THR A 129 7.33 4.15 -13.11
C THR A 129 6.03 3.45 -12.68
N HIS A 130 5.59 2.45 -13.43
CA HIS A 130 4.27 1.83 -13.30
C HIS A 130 4.04 1.20 -11.92
N GLY A 131 4.93 0.31 -11.47
CA GLY A 131 4.79 -0.35 -10.16
C GLY A 131 4.79 0.63 -8.99
N THR A 132 5.61 1.69 -9.04
CA THR A 132 5.62 2.73 -8.00
C THR A 132 4.32 3.54 -7.99
N LEU A 133 3.77 3.86 -9.17
CA LEU A 133 2.50 4.57 -9.30
C LEU A 133 1.34 3.72 -8.74
N VAL A 134 1.31 2.43 -9.08
CA VAL A 134 0.34 1.47 -8.54
C VAL A 134 0.45 1.34 -7.02
N ALA A 135 1.67 1.18 -6.49
CA ALA A 135 1.93 1.13 -5.05
C ALA A 135 1.47 2.42 -4.33
N GLY A 136 1.69 3.58 -4.95
CA GLY A 136 1.22 4.88 -4.45
C GLY A 136 -0.30 4.98 -4.34
N ILE A 137 -1.02 4.55 -5.38
CA ILE A 137 -2.49 4.51 -5.35
C ILE A 137 -2.99 3.58 -4.24
N ILE A 138 -2.37 2.43 -4.06
CA ILE A 138 -2.75 1.48 -3.01
C ILE A 138 -2.48 2.07 -1.62
N GLY A 139 -1.26 2.55 -1.40
CA GLY A 139 -0.70 2.64 -0.06
C GLY A 139 0.30 3.76 0.20
N ALA A 140 0.33 4.84 -0.58
CA ALA A 140 1.09 6.03 -0.17
C ALA A 140 0.62 6.52 1.21
N ALA A 141 1.57 6.99 2.02
CA ALA A 141 1.32 7.32 3.42
C ALA A 141 0.45 8.57 3.57
N GLY A 142 -0.85 8.38 3.77
CA GLY A 142 -1.78 9.50 3.95
C GLY A 142 -1.54 10.31 5.23
N ASN A 143 -1.82 11.61 5.13
CA ASN A 143 -1.70 12.61 6.17
C ASN A 143 -0.27 12.76 6.74
N ASN A 144 0.74 12.64 5.88
CA ASN A 144 2.14 12.84 6.23
C ASN A 144 2.70 14.19 5.72
N GLY A 145 1.91 14.96 4.96
CA GLY A 145 2.27 16.26 4.40
C GLY A 145 3.21 16.18 3.19
N THR A 146 3.31 15.01 2.55
CA THR A 146 4.17 14.70 1.41
C THR A 146 3.31 14.13 0.28
N GLY A 147 3.64 14.46 -0.97
CA GLY A 147 3.09 13.76 -2.13
C GLY A 147 1.57 13.62 -2.14
N ILE A 148 1.12 12.37 -2.22
CA ILE A 148 -0.28 11.95 -2.36
C ILE A 148 -0.71 11.16 -1.13
N THR A 149 -1.96 10.70 -1.12
CA THR A 149 -2.40 9.64 -0.20
C THR A 149 -2.80 8.42 -1.02
N GLY A 150 -2.47 7.22 -0.49
CA GLY A 150 -3.06 5.99 -0.99
C GLY A 150 -4.51 5.86 -0.56
N VAL A 151 -5.22 4.89 -1.14
CA VAL A 151 -6.56 4.49 -0.69
C VAL A 151 -6.51 3.97 0.76
N SER A 152 -5.49 3.20 1.11
CA SER A 152 -5.19 2.81 2.49
C SER A 152 -3.96 3.54 3.01
N TRP A 153 -4.09 4.31 4.09
CA TRP A 153 -2.97 5.06 4.68
C TRP A 153 -2.07 4.15 5.53
N ASN A 154 -2.61 3.01 5.97
CA ASN A 154 -1.90 1.99 6.74
C ASN A 154 -1.99 0.63 6.05
N VAL A 155 -1.02 0.35 5.20
CA VAL A 155 -0.84 -0.93 4.52
C VAL A 155 0.65 -1.13 4.25
N LYS A 156 1.09 -2.39 4.17
CA LYS A 156 2.43 -2.75 3.74
C LYS A 156 2.42 -3.14 2.27
N ILE A 157 3.32 -2.55 1.49
CA ILE A 157 3.55 -2.89 0.09
C ILE A 157 4.68 -3.89 0.03
N MET A 158 4.45 -5.06 -0.56
CA MET A 158 5.48 -6.05 -0.89
C MET A 158 5.77 -5.96 -2.40
N PRO A 159 6.79 -5.20 -2.81
CA PRO A 159 7.26 -5.18 -4.19
C PRO A 159 7.67 -6.58 -4.67
N ILE A 160 7.16 -7.00 -5.81
CA ILE A 160 7.63 -8.20 -6.50
C ILE A 160 7.82 -7.84 -7.96
N ARG A 161 9.08 -7.80 -8.40
CA ARG A 161 9.39 -7.39 -9.77
C ARG A 161 9.29 -8.59 -10.70
N ILE A 162 8.31 -8.56 -11.61
CA ILE A 162 8.06 -9.61 -12.61
C ILE A 162 8.07 -9.07 -14.04
N LEU A 163 8.13 -7.74 -14.20
CA LEU A 163 8.19 -7.06 -15.49
C LEU A 163 9.51 -6.26 -15.61
N ASP A 164 10.09 -6.29 -16.80
CA ASP A 164 11.32 -5.57 -17.12
C ASP A 164 11.10 -4.06 -17.36
N ALA A 165 12.16 -3.35 -17.73
CA ALA A 165 12.13 -1.91 -18.00
C ALA A 165 11.31 -1.52 -19.25
N LEU A 166 10.77 -2.49 -19.99
CA LEU A 166 9.85 -2.30 -21.12
C LEU A 166 8.41 -2.75 -20.77
N GLY A 167 8.16 -3.10 -19.50
CA GLY A 167 6.86 -3.58 -19.03
C GLY A 167 6.55 -5.01 -19.48
N SER A 168 7.58 -5.77 -19.85
CA SER A 168 7.45 -7.13 -20.37
C SER A 168 7.93 -8.17 -19.37
N GLY A 169 7.22 -9.29 -19.30
CA GLY A 169 7.58 -10.41 -18.44
C GLY A 169 6.99 -11.70 -18.97
N THR A 170 7.21 -12.78 -18.23
CA THR A 170 6.75 -14.12 -18.59
C THR A 170 5.69 -14.62 -17.62
N GLU A 171 4.87 -15.55 -18.10
CA GLU A 171 3.90 -16.24 -17.25
C GLU A 171 4.58 -17.04 -16.12
N ALA A 172 5.82 -17.50 -16.34
CA ALA A 172 6.60 -18.17 -15.31
C ALA A 172 6.96 -17.23 -14.15
N GLN A 173 7.44 -16.01 -14.46
CA GLN A 173 7.73 -14.98 -13.46
C GLN A 173 6.46 -14.55 -12.72
N ALA A 174 5.36 -14.37 -13.45
CA ALA A 174 4.06 -14.09 -12.86
C ALA A 174 3.63 -15.17 -11.85
N ARG A 175 3.72 -16.45 -12.22
CA ARG A 175 3.40 -17.57 -11.33
C ARG A 175 4.29 -17.58 -10.09
N MET A 176 5.61 -17.48 -10.28
CA MET A 176 6.57 -17.48 -9.18
C MET A 176 6.35 -16.30 -8.23
N GLY A 177 6.00 -15.13 -8.76
CA GLY A 177 5.66 -13.97 -7.93
C GLY A 177 4.39 -14.18 -7.11
N ILE A 178 3.37 -14.86 -7.64
CA ILE A 178 2.16 -15.17 -6.87
C ILE A 178 2.48 -16.17 -5.76
N GLU A 179 3.23 -17.23 -6.08
CA GLU A 179 3.68 -18.22 -5.11
C GLU A 179 4.50 -17.55 -4.00
N TYR A 180 5.49 -16.72 -4.35
CA TYR A 180 6.28 -15.94 -3.40
C TYR A 180 5.41 -15.05 -2.50
N ALA A 181 4.46 -14.31 -3.07
CA ALA A 181 3.56 -13.44 -2.30
C ALA A 181 2.76 -14.24 -1.26
N MET A 182 2.23 -15.41 -1.67
CA MET A 182 1.46 -16.28 -0.78
C MET A 182 2.33 -16.87 0.33
N ASP A 183 3.51 -17.36 -0.02
CA ASP A 183 4.44 -18.00 0.92
C ASP A 183 5.01 -17.00 1.93
N ASN A 184 5.16 -15.73 1.54
CA ASN A 184 5.59 -14.62 2.40
C ASN A 184 4.42 -13.86 3.08
N GLY A 185 3.20 -14.41 3.03
CA GLY A 185 2.09 -13.93 3.84
C GLY A 185 1.38 -12.67 3.33
N ALA A 186 1.42 -12.39 2.03
CA ALA A 186 0.60 -11.34 1.45
C ALA A 186 -0.91 -11.62 1.66
N ASP A 187 -1.65 -10.64 2.19
CA ASP A 187 -3.11 -10.71 2.31
C ASP A 187 -3.81 -10.50 0.95
N ILE A 188 -3.22 -9.66 0.11
CA ILE A 188 -3.79 -9.20 -1.16
C ILE A 188 -2.68 -9.20 -2.21
N ILE A 189 -3.00 -9.62 -3.42
CA ILE A 189 -2.10 -9.56 -4.58
C ILE A 189 -2.70 -8.61 -5.60
N ASN A 190 -2.01 -7.50 -5.89
CA ASN A 190 -2.31 -6.63 -7.00
C ASN A 190 -1.51 -7.06 -8.24
N PHE A 191 -2.21 -7.19 -9.37
CA PHE A 191 -1.67 -7.73 -10.61
C PHE A 191 -2.09 -6.86 -11.81
N SER A 192 -1.32 -5.80 -12.08
CA SER A 192 -1.66 -4.77 -13.08
C SER A 192 -1.11 -5.09 -14.47
N LEU A 193 -1.41 -6.30 -14.98
CA LEU A 193 -0.90 -6.74 -16.29
C LEU A 193 -1.91 -7.58 -17.07
N VAL A 194 -1.61 -7.78 -18.34
CA VAL A 194 -2.38 -8.65 -19.25
C VAL A 194 -1.45 -9.61 -19.97
N GLY A 195 -1.97 -10.78 -20.33
CA GLY A 195 -1.25 -11.79 -21.10
C GLY A 195 -2.14 -12.37 -22.20
N ASN A 196 -1.52 -13.05 -23.16
CA ASN A 196 -2.22 -13.74 -24.23
C ASN A 196 -2.29 -15.25 -23.96
N GLY A 197 -3.45 -15.85 -24.18
CA GLY A 197 -3.64 -17.30 -24.05
C GLY A 197 -4.08 -17.76 -22.66
N VAL A 198 -4.25 -19.07 -22.52
CA VAL A 198 -4.71 -19.72 -21.28
C VAL A 198 -3.70 -20.79 -20.91
N ASN A 199 -3.22 -20.77 -19.67
CA ASN A 199 -2.32 -21.76 -19.13
C ASN A 199 -2.88 -22.40 -17.86
N ASP A 200 -2.96 -23.72 -17.85
CA ASP A 200 -3.53 -24.49 -16.74
C ASP A 200 -2.63 -24.53 -15.50
N HIS A 201 -1.33 -24.26 -15.64
CA HIS A 201 -0.44 -24.04 -14.49
C HIS A 201 -0.76 -22.70 -13.81
N PHE A 202 -0.83 -21.61 -14.57
CA PHE A 202 -1.19 -20.30 -14.02
C PHE A 202 -2.58 -20.32 -13.38
N ARG A 203 -3.56 -20.97 -14.02
CA ARG A 203 -4.91 -21.16 -13.47
C ARG A 203 -4.96 -21.86 -12.11
N ARG A 204 -3.95 -22.67 -11.76
CA ARG A 204 -3.95 -23.38 -10.48
C ARG A 204 -3.52 -22.51 -9.31
N VAL A 205 -2.73 -21.48 -9.56
CA VAL A 205 -2.22 -20.59 -8.51
C VAL A 205 -3.23 -19.48 -8.18
N VAL A 206 -4.18 -19.19 -9.07
CA VAL A 206 -5.24 -18.17 -8.88
C VAL A 206 -6.56 -18.79 -8.36
N ARG A 207 -6.52 -19.90 -7.63
CA ARG A 207 -7.71 -20.59 -7.09
C ARG A 207 -7.66 -20.69 -5.59
#